data_AF-A0A0S8IBZ7-F1
#
_entry.id   AF-A0A0S8IBZ7-F1
#
_cell.length_a   1.000
_cell.length_b   1.000
_cell.length_c   1.000
_cell.angle_alpha   90.00
_cell.angle_beta   90.00
_cell.angle_gamma   90.00
#
_symmetry.space_group_name_H-M   'P 1'
#
loop_
_entity.id
_entity.type
_entity.pdbx_description
1 polymer ?
#
loop_
_entity_poly.entity_id
_entity_poly.type
_entity_poly.pdbx_seq_one_letter_code
_entity_poly.pdbx_strand_id
1 'polypeptide(L)'
;MALVHGTAGLLIFILPIVFSLQGVARPGFILVGIGGGLIGIGGLLLAFLRTGRPLLSAKTIYTVLPVLLLMMTVAFVIGLALA
;
A
#
# COMPACT_ATOMS: atom_id res chain seq x y z
N MET A 1 15.75 -10.41 4.71
CA MET A 1 14.41 -10.08 4.20
C MET A 1 14.09 -8.58 4.19
N ALA A 2 14.50 -7.77 5.18
CA ALA A 2 14.12 -6.35 5.25
C ALA A 2 14.49 -5.53 4.00
N LEU A 3 15.69 -5.73 3.43
CA LEU A 3 16.12 -5.01 2.23
C LEU A 3 15.21 -5.29 1.02
N VAL A 4 15.01 -6.58 0.69
CA VAL A 4 14.19 -7.00 -0.47
C VAL A 4 12.71 -6.70 -0.29
N HIS A 5 12.20 -6.80 0.94
CA HIS A 5 10.81 -6.47 1.24
C HIS A 5 10.55 -4.97 1.12
N GLY A 6 11.45 -4.15 1.67
CA GLY A 6 11.35 -2.68 1.59
C GLY A 6 11.47 -2.18 0.16
N THR A 7 12.42 -2.69 -0.62
CA THR A 7 12.56 -2.31 -2.04
C THR A 7 11.35 -2.74 -2.86
N ALA A 8 10.84 -3.96 -2.66
CA ALA A 8 9.63 -4.42 -3.33
C ALA A 8 8.43 -3.52 -3.00
N GLY A 9 8.23 -3.19 -1.71
CA GLY A 9 7.15 -2.29 -1.29
C GLY A 9 7.23 -0.91 -1.93
N LEU A 10 8.44 -0.34 -2.00
CA LEU A 10 8.66 0.96 -2.63
C LEU A 10 8.39 0.91 -4.14
N LEU A 11 8.80 -0.15 -4.82
CA LEU A 11 8.52 -0.35 -6.23
C LEU A 11 7.02 -0.50 -6.50
N ILE A 12 6.30 -1.28 -5.70
CA ILE A 12 4.85 -1.48 -5.83
C ILE A 12 4.10 -0.15 -5.61
N PHE A 13 4.59 0.72 -4.73
CA PHE A 13 3.99 2.04 -4.49
C PHE A 13 4.31 3.04 -5.60
N ILE A 14 5.58 3.23 -5.93
CA ILE A 14 6.04 4.35 -6.78
C ILE A 14 5.90 4.03 -8.27
N LEU A 15 6.27 2.82 -8.69
CA LEU A 15 6.41 2.51 -10.12
C LEU A 15 5.10 2.62 -10.91
N PRO A 16 3.94 2.14 -10.40
CA PRO A 16 2.67 2.28 -11.12
C PRO A 16 2.27 3.74 -11.33
N ILE A 17 2.58 4.61 -10.36
CA ILE A 17 2.30 6.05 -10.44
C ILE A 17 3.17 6.67 -11.52
N VAL A 18 4.48 6.44 -11.46
CA VAL A 18 5.45 7.01 -12.42
C VAL A 18 5.14 6.56 -13.84
N PHE A 19 4.89 5.27 -14.07
CA PHE A 19 4.62 4.75 -15.41
C PHE A 19 3.29 5.25 -15.99
N SER A 20 2.28 5.45 -15.15
CA SER A 20 1.02 6.05 -15.60
C SER A 20 1.19 7.53 -15.96
N LEU A 21 1.97 8.28 -15.18
CA LEU A 21 2.25 9.69 -15.45
C LEU A 21 3.14 9.89 -16.69
N GLN A 22 4.03 8.94 -16.97
CA GLN A 22 4.86 8.93 -18.18
C GLN A 22 4.12 8.45 -19.43
N GLY A 23 2.87 7.98 -19.29
CA GLY A 23 2.09 7.40 -20.40
C GLY A 23 2.57 6.02 -20.86
N VAL A 24 3.44 5.36 -20.08
CA VAL A 24 3.93 3.99 -20.34
C VAL A 24 2.86 2.96 -19.98
N ALA A 25 2.07 3.24 -18.93
CA ALA A 25 0.93 2.44 -18.51
C ALA A 25 -0.36 3.26 -18.62
N ARG A 26 -1.52 2.59 -18.67
CA ARG A 26 -2.81 3.29 -18.70
C ARG A 26 -3.03 4.05 -17.38
N PRO A 27 -3.73 5.20 -17.40
CA PRO A 27 -3.93 6.03 -16.20
C PRO A 27 -4.55 5.28 -15.00
N GLY A 28 -5.33 4.23 -15.26
CA GLY A 28 -5.91 3.39 -14.21
C GLY A 28 -4.88 2.68 -13.34
N PHE A 29 -3.67 2.44 -13.86
CA PHE A 29 -2.60 1.75 -13.14
C PHE A 29 -2.09 2.55 -11.92
N ILE A 30 -2.37 3.86 -11.83
CA ILE A 30 -2.09 4.67 -10.62
C ILE A 30 -2.76 4.08 -9.37
N LEU A 31 -3.94 3.48 -9.51
CA LEU A 31 -4.66 2.86 -8.40
C LEU A 31 -3.87 1.69 -7.78
N VAL A 32 -3.04 1.00 -8.57
CA VAL A 32 -2.14 -0.03 -8.04
C VAL A 32 -1.10 0.61 -7.11
N GLY A 33 -0.53 1.74 -7.51
CA GLY A 33 0.36 2.52 -6.64
C GLY A 33 -0.34 2.95 -5.35
N ILE A 34 -1.55 3.49 -5.44
CA ILE A 34 -2.36 3.87 -4.27
C ILE A 34 -2.60 2.66 -3.34
N GLY A 35 -2.96 1.49 -3.89
CA GLY A 35 -3.10 0.24 -3.14
C GLY A 35 -1.81 -0.17 -2.42
N GLY A 36 -0.67 -0.06 -3.10
CA GLY A 36 0.67 -0.27 -2.54
C GLY A 36 0.98 0.65 -1.36
N GLY A 37 0.59 1.93 -1.46
CA GLY A 37 0.72 2.90 -0.37
C GLY A 37 -0.16 2.55 0.84
N LEU A 38 -1.42 2.14 0.59
CA LEU A 38 -2.34 1.73 1.66
C LEU A 38 -1.79 0.55 2.47
N ILE A 39 -1.31 -0.51 1.82
CA ILE A 39 -0.72 -1.65 2.54
C ILE A 39 0.60 -1.26 3.23
N GLY A 40 1.39 -0.37 2.63
CA GLY A 40 2.59 0.19 3.26
C GLY A 40 2.29 0.88 4.59
N ILE A 41 1.23 1.69 4.65
CA ILE A 41 0.76 2.32 5.90
C ILE A 41 0.34 1.26 6.91
N GLY A 42 -0.46 0.27 6.49
CA GLY A 42 -0.88 -0.84 7.36
C GLY A 42 0.30 -1.62 7.94
N GLY A 43 1.28 -1.96 7.11
CA GLY A 43 2.51 -2.64 7.53
C GLY A 43 3.34 -1.80 8.51
N LEU A 44 3.45 -0.49 8.28
CA LEU A 44 4.17 0.43 9.14
C LEU A 44 3.50 0.56 10.52
N LEU A 45 2.16 0.67 10.57
CA LEU A 45 1.39 0.69 11.81
C LEU A 45 1.63 -0.58 12.65
N LEU A 46 1.61 -1.75 12.01
CA LEU A 46 1.90 -3.02 12.69
C LEU A 46 3.35 -3.13 13.15
N ALA A 47 4.30 -2.60 12.38
CA ALA A 47 5.70 -2.57 12.77
C ALA A 47 5.93 -1.71 14.03
N PHE A 48 5.32 -0.52 14.10
CA PHE A 48 5.38 0.35 15.28
C PHE A 48 4.67 -0.24 16.50
N LEU A 49 3.58 -0.98 16.29
CA LEU A 49 2.92 -1.71 17.36
C LEU A 49 3.85 -2.79 17.95
N ARG A 50 4.60 -3.50 17.09
CA ARG A 50 5.53 -4.56 17.51
C ARG A 50 6.78 -4.02 18.22
N THR A 51 7.23 -2.80 17.92
CA THR A 51 8.40 -2.18 18.55
C THR A 51 8.09 -1.51 19.89
N GLY A 52 6.85 -1.58 20.38
CA GLY A 52 6.43 -1.01 21.67
C GLY A 52 6.32 0.52 21.68
N ARG A 53 6.46 1.17 20.51
CA ARG A 53 6.22 2.61 20.32
C ARG A 53 5.07 2.82 19.34
N PRO A 54 3.83 2.43 19.71
CA PRO A 54 2.69 2.53 18.82
C PRO A 54 2.37 3.99 18.48
N LEU A 55 2.25 4.30 17.19
CA LEU A 55 1.70 5.59 16.72
C LEU A 55 0.20 5.73 17.04
N LEU A 56 -0.52 4.60 17.05
CA LEU A 56 -1.95 4.49 17.35
C LEU A 56 -2.19 3.32 18.30
N SER A 57 -3.26 3.38 19.10
CA SER A 57 -3.61 2.26 20.00
C SER A 57 -3.81 0.95 19.23
N ALA A 58 -3.45 -0.18 19.83
CA ALA A 58 -3.63 -1.51 19.24
C ALA A 58 -5.10 -1.74 18.81
N LYS A 59 -6.04 -1.30 19.65
CA LYS A 59 -7.48 -1.36 19.37
C LYS A 59 -7.84 -0.60 18.10
N THR A 60 -7.33 0.62 17.93
CA THR A 60 -7.55 1.43 16.72
C THR A 60 -6.97 0.74 15.50
N ILE A 61 -5.73 0.23 15.58
CA ILE A 61 -5.07 -0.46 14.48
C ILE A 61 -5.89 -1.66 14.03
N TYR A 62 -6.29 -2.56 14.95
CA TYR A 62 -7.08 -3.74 14.59
C TYR A 62 -8.51 -3.42 14.10
N THR A 63 -9.05 -2.25 14.45
CA THR A 63 -10.35 -1.80 13.93
C THR A 63 -10.25 -1.24 12.51
N VAL A 64 -9.16 -0.51 12.20
CA VAL A 64 -8.95 0.12 10.89
C VAL A 64 -8.34 -0.84 9.87
N LEU A 65 -7.54 -1.82 10.31
CA LEU A 65 -6.82 -2.75 9.44
C LEU A 65 -7.74 -3.45 8.42
N PRO A 66 -8.91 -4.02 8.79
CA PRO A 66 -9.77 -4.71 7.83
C PRO A 66 -10.28 -3.78 6.73
N VAL A 67 -10.69 -2.56 7.08
CA VAL A 67 -11.17 -1.55 6.13
C VAL A 67 -10.04 -1.09 5.22
N LEU A 68 -8.84 -0.89 5.77
CA LEU A 68 -7.66 -0.52 5.01
C LEU A 68 -7.26 -1.61 4.01
N LEU A 69 -7.31 -2.89 4.41
CA LEU A 69 -7.04 -4.02 3.53
C LEU A 69 -8.09 -4.18 2.43
N LEU A 70 -9.36 -3.93 2.75
CA LEU A 70 -10.44 -3.91 1.76
C LEU A 70 -10.22 -2.80 0.73
N MET A 71 -9.92 -1.57 1.18
CA MET A 71 -9.63 -0.45 0.29
C MET A 71 -8.41 -0.71 -0.58
N MET A 72 -7.36 -1.32 -0.03
CA MET A 72 -6.20 -1.74 -0.81
C MET A 72 -6.58 -2.76 -1.89
N THR A 73 -7.42 -3.74 -1.55
CA THR A 73 -7.86 -4.77 -2.50
C THR A 73 -8.69 -4.15 -3.64
N VAL A 74 -9.62 -3.26 -3.31
CA VAL A 74 -10.40 -2.52 -4.31
C VAL A 74 -9.49 -1.71 -5.23
N ALA A 75 -8.51 -0.99 -4.67
CA ALA A 75 -7.55 -0.21 -5.45
C ALA A 75 -6.71 -1.11 -6.38
N PHE A 76 -6.22 -2.26 -5.91
CA PHE A 76 -5.47 -3.19 -6.75
C PHE A 76 -6.33 -3.81 -7.85
N VAL A 77 -7.52 -4.30 -7.53
CA VAL A 77 -8.40 -4.96 -8.50
C VAL A 77 -8.83 -3.98 -9.59
N ILE A 78 -9.30 -2.79 -9.21
CA ILE A 78 -9.69 -1.77 -10.19
C ILE A 78 -8.46 -1.27 -10.95
N GLY A 79 -7.34 -1.03 -10.27
CA GLY A 79 -6.12 -0.56 -10.89
C GLY A 79 -5.57 -1.52 -11.94
N LEU A 80 -5.58 -2.83 -11.66
CA LEU A 80 -5.18 -3.86 -12.61
C LEU A 80 -6.21 -4.04 -13.73
N ALA A 81 -7.51 -3.92 -13.46
CA ALA A 81 -8.54 -3.98 -14.49
C ALA A 81 -8.48 -2.80 -15.48
N LEU A 82 -7.97 -1.65 -15.02
CA LEU A 82 -7.81 -0.43 -15.81
C LEU A 82 -6.37 -0.18 -16.29
N ALA A 83 -5.43 -1.08 -15.95
CA ALA A 83 -4.02 -1.02 -16.33
C ALA A 83 -3.77 -1.30 -17.82
#